data_AF-A0A3D2RI05-F1
#
_entry.id   AF-A0A3D2RI05-F1
#
_cell.length_a   1.000
_cell.length_b   1.000
_cell.length_c   1.000
_cell.angle_alpha   90.00
_cell.angle_beta   90.00
_cell.angle_gamma   90.00
#
_symmetry.space_group_name_H-M   'P 1'
#
loop_
_entity.id
_entity.type
_entity.pdbx_description
1 polymer ?
#
loop_
_entity_poly.entity_id
_entity_poly.type
_entity_poly.pdbx_seq_one_letter_code
_entity_poly.pdbx_strand_id
1 'polypeptide(L)'
;AGITGWGEVDSCPTVVKAVVDAPLSHQICNGLANVLVGQDALDLPTCTTRMDEAMNYYGRVGVGSHAMAGVNQALWDIAGKAADKPIYELHGGPAKTSFRAYCSILFGDTPQETYELARKFTDLGFTAIKFGWGPMGQSEKTDIALVRESRRG
;
A
#
# COMPACT_ATOMS: atom_id res chain seq x y z
N ALA A 1 17.38 16.02 -15.61
CA ALA A 1 16.38 16.77 -14.81
C ALA A 1 16.42 16.19 -13.39
N GLY A 2 16.45 17.04 -12.35
CA GLY A 2 16.46 16.61 -10.94
C GLY A 2 15.07 16.24 -10.43
N ILE A 3 14.38 15.33 -11.12
CA ILE A 3 13.02 14.90 -10.78
C ILE A 3 13.10 13.86 -9.67
N THR A 4 12.30 14.05 -8.62
CA THR A 4 12.18 13.11 -7.50
C THR A 4 10.77 12.51 -7.48
N GLY A 5 10.69 11.19 -7.40
CA GLY A 5 9.45 10.45 -7.18
C GLY A 5 9.30 9.97 -5.73
N TRP A 6 8.06 9.82 -5.28
CA TRP A 6 7.71 9.33 -3.95
C TRP A 6 6.92 8.02 -4.04
N GLY A 7 7.25 7.11 -3.14
CA GLY A 7 6.52 5.87 -2.91
C GLY A 7 6.66 5.47 -1.45
N GLU A 8 5.82 4.54 -1.01
CA GLU A 8 5.82 4.07 0.38
C GLU A 8 5.69 2.54 0.45
N VAL A 9 5.99 1.98 1.61
CA VAL A 9 5.91 0.54 1.84
C VAL A 9 5.31 0.28 3.22
N ASP A 10 4.15 -0.39 3.25
CA ASP A 10 3.57 -0.92 4.48
C ASP A 10 4.13 -2.34 4.75
N SER A 11 5.15 -2.40 5.60
CA SER A 11 5.87 -3.62 6.00
C SER A 11 6.80 -3.29 7.17
N CYS A 12 7.68 -4.22 7.57
CA CYS A 12 8.74 -3.92 8.54
C CYS A 12 9.77 -2.94 7.94
N PRO A 13 9.87 -1.68 8.40
CA PRO A 13 10.66 -0.66 7.71
C PRO A 13 12.16 -0.98 7.64
N THR A 14 12.71 -1.58 8.70
CA THR A 14 14.13 -1.96 8.75
C THR A 14 14.47 -3.10 7.80
N VAL A 15 13.54 -4.05 7.60
CA VAL A 15 13.72 -5.14 6.64
C VAL A 15 13.58 -4.62 5.21
N VAL A 16 12.62 -3.73 4.95
CA VAL A 16 12.49 -3.06 3.65
C VAL A 16 13.76 -2.31 3.29
N LYS A 17 14.33 -1.54 4.23
CA LYS A 17 15.62 -0.86 4.02
C LYS A 17 16.73 -1.84 3.64
N ALA A 18 16.81 -2.97 4.33
CA ALA A 18 17.80 -4.01 4.01
C ALA A 18 17.61 -4.58 2.60
N VAL A 19 16.37 -4.79 2.14
CA VAL A 19 16.08 -5.21 0.76
C VAL A 19 16.52 -4.17 -0.27
N VAL A 20 16.29 -2.89 0.00
CA VAL A 20 16.69 -1.81 -0.92
C VAL A 20 18.21 -1.68 -1.01
N ASP A 21 18.89 -1.69 0.13
CA ASP A 21 20.32 -1.38 0.25
C ASP A 21 21.24 -2.60 0.09
N ALA A 22 20.69 -3.82 0.01
CA ALA A 22 21.48 -5.04 -0.04
C ALA A 22 22.54 -4.99 -1.16
N PRO A 23 23.80 -5.36 -0.89
CA PRO A 23 24.81 -5.46 -1.93
C PRO A 23 24.51 -6.65 -2.84
N LEU A 24 25.23 -6.70 -3.97
CA LEU A 24 25.25 -7.90 -4.80
C LEU A 24 25.89 -9.06 -4.01
N SER A 25 25.13 -10.14 -3.82
CA SER A 25 25.65 -11.41 -3.33
C SER A 25 25.97 -12.35 -4.48
N HIS A 26 24.98 -12.59 -5.37
CA HIS A 26 25.14 -13.33 -6.62
C HIS A 26 24.02 -12.94 -7.60
N GLN A 27 24.01 -13.52 -8.81
CA GLN A 27 23.18 -13.07 -9.95
C GLN A 27 21.69 -12.86 -9.66
N ILE A 28 21.12 -13.59 -8.69
CA ILE A 28 19.70 -13.56 -8.32
C ILE A 28 19.46 -13.11 -6.86
N CYS A 29 20.48 -12.50 -6.25
CA CYS A 29 20.44 -12.01 -4.87
C CYS A 29 21.20 -10.68 -4.79
N ASN A 30 20.46 -9.59 -4.94
CA ASN A 30 20.94 -8.22 -4.98
C ASN A 30 19.87 -7.26 -4.41
N GLY A 31 20.28 -6.07 -3.97
CA GLY A 31 19.36 -5.03 -3.52
C GLY A 31 18.80 -4.19 -4.65
N LEU A 32 17.63 -3.60 -4.41
CA LEU A 32 16.89 -2.81 -5.40
C LEU A 32 17.68 -1.59 -5.90
N ALA A 33 18.35 -0.87 -4.98
CA ALA A 33 19.12 0.32 -5.36
C ALA A 33 20.25 -0.03 -6.33
N ASN A 34 20.95 -1.14 -6.09
CA ASN A 34 22.10 -1.55 -6.89
C ASN A 34 21.74 -1.88 -8.35
N VAL A 35 20.51 -2.35 -8.61
CA VAL A 35 20.06 -2.68 -9.98
C VAL A 35 19.37 -1.54 -10.71
N LEU A 36 19.00 -0.47 -10.01
CA LEU A 36 18.26 0.68 -10.56
C LEU A 36 19.10 1.94 -10.74
N VAL A 37 20.15 2.14 -9.96
CA VAL A 37 21.03 3.31 -10.14
C VAL A 37 21.62 3.29 -11.56
N GLY A 38 21.46 4.40 -12.27
CA GLY A 38 21.90 4.55 -13.66
C GLY A 38 20.94 3.98 -14.72
N GLN A 39 19.83 3.36 -14.31
CA GLN A 39 18.76 2.99 -15.24
C GLN A 39 17.92 4.21 -15.66
N ASP A 40 17.29 4.12 -16.82
CA ASP A 40 16.26 5.08 -17.21
C ASP A 40 15.00 4.85 -16.38
N ALA A 41 14.66 5.80 -15.51
CA ALA A 41 13.49 5.73 -14.66
C ALA A 41 12.16 5.75 -15.44
N LEU A 42 12.18 6.11 -16.73
CA LEU A 42 11.01 6.07 -17.61
C LEU A 42 10.83 4.72 -18.32
N ASP A 43 11.83 3.83 -18.28
CA ASP A 43 11.71 2.45 -18.75
C ASP A 43 11.22 1.53 -17.61
N LEU A 44 9.98 1.77 -17.17
CA LEU A 44 9.35 1.03 -16.07
C LEU A 44 9.35 -0.50 -16.26
N PRO A 45 9.07 -1.05 -17.47
CA PRO A 45 9.18 -2.49 -17.70
C PRO A 45 10.56 -3.03 -17.39
N THR A 46 11.63 -2.40 -17.89
CA THR A 46 13.01 -2.81 -17.61
C THR A 46 13.33 -2.69 -16.13
N CYS A 47 12.99 -1.58 -15.47
CA CYS A 47 13.19 -1.43 -14.03
C CYS A 47 12.48 -2.54 -13.24
N THR A 48 11.24 -2.86 -13.59
CA THR A 48 10.45 -3.91 -12.93
C THR A 48 11.11 -5.28 -13.08
N THR A 49 11.48 -5.67 -14.31
CA THR A 49 12.16 -6.94 -14.57
C THR A 49 13.48 -7.03 -13.80
N ARG A 50 14.29 -5.98 -13.81
CA ARG A 50 15.56 -5.95 -13.08
C ARG A 50 15.37 -6.13 -11.58
N MET A 51 14.37 -5.49 -10.99
CA MET A 51 14.06 -5.64 -9.56
C MET A 51 13.61 -7.07 -9.22
N ASP A 52 12.73 -7.66 -10.03
CA ASP A 52 12.21 -9.02 -9.80
C ASP A 52 13.33 -10.07 -9.92
N GLU A 53 14.18 -9.96 -10.95
CA GLU A 53 15.33 -10.84 -11.15
C GLU A 53 16.37 -10.70 -10.04
N ALA A 54 16.66 -9.46 -9.60
CA ALA A 54 17.62 -9.16 -8.55
C ALA A 54 17.29 -9.83 -7.21
N MET A 55 16.00 -9.97 -6.91
CA MET A 55 15.53 -10.49 -5.64
C MET A 55 15.02 -11.94 -5.72
N ASN A 56 15.24 -12.64 -6.83
CA ASN A 56 14.63 -13.95 -7.04
C ASN A 56 14.99 -14.97 -5.93
N TYR A 57 16.15 -14.86 -5.30
CA TYR A 57 16.57 -15.77 -4.23
C TYR A 57 15.84 -15.55 -2.90
N TYR A 58 15.44 -14.31 -2.57
CA TYR A 58 14.99 -13.96 -1.21
C TYR A 58 13.72 -13.10 -1.13
N GLY A 59 13.31 -12.48 -2.23
CA GLY A 59 12.30 -11.41 -2.25
C GLY A 59 11.16 -11.59 -3.25
N ARG A 60 11.01 -12.78 -3.86
CA ARG A 60 9.92 -13.10 -4.81
C ARG A 60 8.52 -12.81 -4.26
N VAL A 61 8.35 -12.89 -2.95
CA VAL A 61 7.10 -12.64 -2.23
C VAL A 61 7.40 -11.95 -0.90
N GLY A 62 6.36 -11.48 -0.22
CA GLY A 62 6.49 -10.84 1.09
C GLY A 62 7.31 -9.55 1.01
N VAL A 63 8.26 -9.36 1.92
CA VAL A 63 8.95 -8.07 2.08
C VAL A 63 9.69 -7.60 0.81
N GLY A 64 10.19 -8.51 -0.02
CA GLY A 64 10.79 -8.14 -1.31
C GLY A 64 9.77 -7.53 -2.26
N SER A 65 8.61 -8.18 -2.44
CA SER A 65 7.51 -7.62 -3.22
C SER A 65 6.95 -6.31 -2.64
N HIS A 66 6.94 -6.15 -1.31
CA HIS A 66 6.52 -4.90 -0.66
C HIS A 66 7.50 -3.77 -1.01
N ALA A 67 8.81 -4.01 -0.90
CA ALA A 67 9.85 -3.05 -1.24
C ALA A 67 9.79 -2.65 -2.73
N MET A 68 9.63 -3.64 -3.63
CA MET A 68 9.48 -3.39 -5.06
C MET A 68 8.25 -2.53 -5.38
N ALA A 69 7.13 -2.77 -4.68
CA ALA A 69 5.91 -1.98 -4.88
C ALA A 69 6.13 -0.49 -4.57
N GLY A 70 6.82 -0.16 -3.46
CA GLY A 70 7.14 1.23 -3.11
C GLY A 70 8.07 1.89 -4.12
N VAL A 71 9.06 1.16 -4.64
CA VAL A 71 9.94 1.67 -5.70
C VAL A 71 9.16 1.90 -7.00
N ASN A 72 8.28 0.97 -7.38
CA ASN A 72 7.41 1.13 -8.55
C ASN A 72 6.49 2.35 -8.44
N GLN A 73 5.93 2.65 -7.27
CA GLN A 73 5.17 3.89 -7.04
C GLN A 73 6.03 5.13 -7.32
N ALA A 74 7.26 5.16 -6.81
CA ALA A 74 8.19 6.28 -7.04
C ALA A 74 8.57 6.43 -8.52
N LEU A 75 8.75 5.34 -9.26
CA LEU A 75 8.99 5.37 -10.71
C LEU A 75 7.78 5.95 -11.47
N TRP A 76 6.56 5.56 -11.09
CA TRP A 76 5.34 6.14 -11.67
C TRP A 76 5.18 7.63 -11.36
N ASP A 77 5.54 8.07 -10.15
CA ASP A 77 5.54 9.50 -9.79
C ASP A 77 6.60 10.29 -10.60
N ILE A 78 7.79 9.72 -10.83
CA ILE A 78 8.79 10.28 -11.77
C ILE A 78 8.19 10.39 -13.16
N ALA A 79 7.55 9.33 -13.67
CA ALA A 79 6.97 9.32 -15.01
C ALA A 79 5.87 10.37 -15.17
N GLY A 80 4.98 10.52 -14.18
CA GLY A 80 3.95 11.56 -14.14
C GLY A 80 4.57 12.96 -14.19
N LYS A 81 5.54 13.24 -13.33
CA LYS A 81 6.25 14.52 -13.28
C LYS A 81 7.03 14.84 -14.55
N ALA A 82 7.70 13.84 -15.14
CA ALA A 82 8.44 14.00 -16.37
C ALA A 82 7.52 14.28 -17.57
N ALA A 83 6.32 13.70 -17.56
CA ALA A 83 5.29 13.92 -18.58
C ALA A 83 4.40 15.14 -18.33
N ASP A 84 4.57 15.84 -17.19
CA ASP A 84 3.68 16.90 -16.70
C ASP A 84 2.20 16.47 -16.68
N LYS A 85 1.95 15.25 -16.18
CA LYS A 85 0.62 14.64 -16.14
C LYS A 85 0.34 13.93 -14.82
N PRO A 86 -0.92 13.89 -14.37
CA PRO A 86 -1.30 12.99 -13.29
C PRO A 86 -1.14 11.53 -13.75
N ILE A 87 -0.67 10.67 -12.85
CA ILE A 87 -0.31 9.26 -13.16
C ILE A 87 -1.47 8.49 -13.80
N TYR A 88 -2.72 8.74 -13.39
CA TYR A 88 -3.88 8.05 -13.96
C TYR A 88 -4.05 8.28 -15.47
N GLU A 89 -3.55 9.39 -16.03
CA GLU A 89 -3.57 9.61 -17.49
C GLU A 89 -2.58 8.72 -18.22
N LEU A 90 -1.45 8.40 -17.59
CA LEU A 90 -0.49 7.44 -18.14
C LEU A 90 -1.04 6.02 -18.18
N HIS A 91 -2.07 5.72 -17.37
CA HIS A 91 -2.82 4.47 -17.38
C HIS A 91 -4.03 4.47 -18.33
N GLY A 92 -4.15 5.46 -19.22
CA GLY A 92 -5.23 5.53 -20.21
C GLY A 92 -6.39 6.46 -19.83
N GLY A 93 -6.24 7.25 -18.75
CA GLY A 93 -7.20 8.26 -18.35
C GLY A 93 -8.28 7.75 -17.37
N PRO A 94 -9.13 8.67 -16.86
CA PRO A 94 -10.07 8.34 -15.81
C PRO A 94 -11.29 7.60 -16.39
N ALA A 95 -11.54 6.38 -15.92
CA ALA A 95 -12.83 5.71 -16.13
C ALA A 95 -13.96 6.37 -15.32
N LYS A 96 -13.62 7.04 -14.22
CA LYS A 96 -14.51 7.80 -13.33
C LYS A 96 -13.78 9.01 -12.77
N THR A 97 -14.52 10.07 -12.50
CA THR A 97 -13.99 11.31 -11.90
C THR A 97 -14.17 11.36 -10.38
N SER A 98 -14.91 10.41 -9.80
CA SER A 98 -15.06 10.27 -8.35
C SER A 98 -15.22 8.80 -7.95
N PHE A 99 -14.76 8.49 -6.74
CA PHE A 99 -14.87 7.16 -6.14
C PHE A 99 -15.53 7.26 -4.77
N ARG A 100 -16.44 6.33 -4.48
CA ARG A 100 -17.02 6.20 -3.15
C ARG A 100 -15.99 5.57 -2.21
N ALA A 101 -15.50 6.33 -1.24
CA ALA A 101 -14.66 5.81 -0.17
C ALA A 101 -15.51 5.06 0.87
N TYR A 102 -14.90 4.07 1.53
CA TYR A 102 -15.44 3.48 2.75
C TYR A 102 -14.50 3.77 3.91
N CYS A 103 -15.04 3.94 5.10
CA CYS A 103 -14.26 4.15 6.30
C CYS A 103 -13.73 2.80 6.80
N SER A 104 -12.42 2.63 6.98
CA SER A 104 -11.81 1.42 7.54
C SER A 104 -11.29 1.73 8.94
N ILE A 105 -11.90 1.15 9.96
CA ILE A 105 -11.60 1.43 11.37
C ILE A 105 -11.59 0.15 12.20
N LEU A 106 -11.09 0.27 13.43
CA LEU A 106 -11.16 -0.82 14.39
C LEU A 106 -12.53 -0.86 15.04
N PHE A 107 -12.94 -2.04 15.52
CA PHE A 107 -14.01 -2.12 16.53
C PHE A 107 -13.60 -1.34 17.78
N GLY A 108 -14.59 -0.78 18.49
CA GLY A 108 -14.37 -0.28 19.83
C GLY A 108 -14.10 -1.44 20.80
N ASP A 109 -13.52 -1.15 21.96
CA ASP A 109 -13.24 -2.17 22.98
C ASP A 109 -14.55 -2.71 23.59
N THR A 110 -15.65 -1.96 23.44
CA THR A 110 -16.99 -2.37 23.81
C THR A 110 -18.01 -2.23 22.65
N PRO A 111 -19.16 -2.93 22.71
CA PRO A 111 -20.26 -2.71 21.76
C PRO A 111 -20.74 -1.26 21.73
N GLN A 112 -20.79 -0.57 22.88
CA GLN A 112 -21.22 0.82 22.96
C GLN A 112 -20.24 1.76 22.24
N GLU A 113 -18.94 1.59 22.44
CA GLU A 113 -17.93 2.35 21.69
C GLU A 113 -17.99 2.07 20.19
N THR A 114 -18.30 0.83 19.80
CA THR A 114 -18.50 0.48 18.39
C THR A 114 -19.71 1.21 17.78
N TYR A 115 -20.82 1.31 18.53
CA TYR A 115 -21.98 2.13 18.11
C TYR A 115 -21.58 3.59 17.90
N GLU A 116 -20.85 4.18 18.86
CA GLU A 116 -20.43 5.58 18.81
C GLU A 116 -19.49 5.86 17.63
N LEU A 117 -18.56 4.94 17.35
CA LEU A 117 -17.71 5.00 16.16
C LEU A 117 -18.54 4.93 14.87
N ALA A 118 -19.48 3.98 14.78
CA ALA A 118 -20.34 3.85 13.61
C ALA A 118 -21.18 5.12 13.38
N ARG A 119 -21.83 5.66 14.44
CA ARG A 119 -22.54 6.94 14.40
C ARG A 119 -21.65 8.06 13.88
N LYS A 120 -20.47 8.22 14.49
CA LYS A 120 -19.53 9.29 14.14
C LYS A 120 -19.20 9.30 12.66
N PHE A 121 -18.86 8.15 12.08
CA PHE A 121 -18.47 8.10 10.67
C PHE A 121 -19.67 8.15 9.72
N THR A 122 -20.84 7.67 10.13
CA THR A 122 -22.10 7.90 9.40
C THR A 122 -22.44 9.39 9.37
N ASP A 123 -22.30 10.11 10.49
CA ASP A 123 -22.56 11.56 10.59
C ASP A 123 -21.55 12.39 9.77
N LEU A 124 -20.34 11.87 9.53
CA LEU A 124 -19.37 12.42 8.59
C LEU A 124 -19.71 12.15 7.10
N GLY A 125 -20.79 11.42 6.82
CA GLY A 125 -21.27 11.15 5.47
C GLY A 125 -20.75 9.86 4.84
N PHE A 126 -20.04 9.00 5.59
CA PHE A 126 -19.65 7.70 5.05
C PHE A 126 -20.87 6.79 4.89
N THR A 127 -21.09 6.32 3.66
CA THR A 127 -22.17 5.37 3.34
C THR A 127 -21.74 3.90 3.44
N ALA A 128 -20.48 3.65 3.79
CA ALA A 128 -19.92 2.32 3.97
C ALA A 128 -18.78 2.37 5.01
N ILE A 129 -18.80 1.45 5.97
CA ILE A 129 -17.81 1.35 7.04
C ILE A 129 -17.41 -0.12 7.20
N LYS A 130 -16.11 -0.37 7.26
CA LYS A 130 -15.51 -1.67 7.58
C LYS A 130 -14.90 -1.59 8.96
N PHE A 131 -15.33 -2.48 9.84
CA PHE A 131 -14.74 -2.69 11.16
C PHE A 131 -13.84 -3.93 11.11
N GLY A 132 -12.67 -3.85 11.73
CA GLY A 132 -11.75 -4.99 11.89
C GLY A 132 -11.07 -4.99 13.24
N TRP A 133 -10.50 -6.14 13.63
CA TRP A 133 -9.73 -6.29 14.88
C TRP A 133 -10.47 -5.78 16.13
N GLY A 134 -9.75 -5.17 17.09
CA GLY A 134 -10.27 -4.88 18.43
C GLY A 134 -10.57 -6.18 19.19
N PRO A 135 -11.67 -6.24 19.94
CA PRO A 135 -12.07 -7.47 20.65
C PRO A 135 -12.71 -8.53 19.74
N MET A 136 -12.92 -8.24 18.45
CA MET A 136 -13.53 -9.17 17.49
C MET A 136 -12.72 -10.47 17.36
N GLY A 137 -13.40 -11.61 17.42
CA GLY A 137 -12.83 -12.95 17.31
C GLY A 137 -12.49 -13.61 18.64
N GLN A 138 -12.63 -12.89 19.77
CA GLN A 138 -12.34 -13.45 21.10
C GLN A 138 -13.53 -14.23 21.69
N SER A 139 -14.77 -13.89 21.31
CA SER A 139 -15.98 -14.57 21.77
C SER A 139 -17.13 -14.30 20.81
N GLU A 140 -17.82 -15.36 20.36
CA GLU A 140 -19.00 -15.24 19.49
C GLU A 140 -20.06 -14.29 20.07
N LYS A 141 -20.29 -14.34 21.38
CA LYS A 141 -21.25 -13.44 22.05
C LYS A 141 -20.84 -11.97 21.90
N THR A 142 -19.57 -11.66 22.09
CA THR A 142 -19.03 -10.31 21.96
C THR A 142 -19.05 -9.89 20.49
N ASP A 143 -18.64 -10.76 19.58
CA ASP A 143 -18.62 -10.50 18.13
C ASP A 143 -19.99 -10.13 17.60
N ILE A 144 -21.03 -10.89 17.98
CA ILE A 144 -22.42 -10.59 17.62
C ILE A 144 -22.85 -9.23 18.17
N ALA A 145 -22.45 -8.89 19.41
CA ALA A 145 -22.78 -7.62 20.02
C ALA A 145 -22.09 -6.44 19.31
N LEU A 146 -20.79 -6.57 19.00
CA LEU A 146 -20.01 -5.59 18.24
C LEU A 146 -20.63 -5.35 16.86
N VAL A 147 -20.93 -6.42 16.11
CA VAL A 147 -21.53 -6.32 14.78
C VAL A 147 -22.92 -5.68 14.87
N ARG A 148 -23.75 -6.07 15.85
CA ARG A 148 -25.08 -5.49 16.06
C ARG A 148 -25.00 -3.98 16.30
N GLU A 149 -24.12 -3.54 17.19
CA GLU A 149 -23.97 -2.13 17.53
C GLU A 149 -23.35 -1.32 16.39
N SER A 150 -22.40 -1.90 15.64
CA SER A 150 -21.85 -1.30 14.40
C SER A 150 -22.91 -1.06 13.32
N ARG A 151 -24.05 -1.75 13.41
CA ARG A 151 -25.14 -1.67 12.43
C ARG A 151 -26.27 -0.75 12.87
N ARG A 152 -26.40 -0.55 14.18
CA ARG A 152 -27.34 0.42 14.77
C ARG A 152 -26.81 1.84 14.68
N GLY A 153 -25.49 2.02 14.77
CA GLY A 153 -24.85 3.30 14.56
C GLY A 153 -24.74 3.63 13.07
#